data_AF-A0A9P5TFX7-F1
#
_entry.id   AF-A0A9P5TFX7-F1
#
_cell.length_a   1.000
_cell.length_b   1.000
_cell.length_c   1.000
_cell.angle_alpha   90.00
_cell.angle_beta   90.00
_cell.angle_gamma   90.00
#
_symmetry.space_group_name_H-M   'P 1'
#
loop_
_entity.id
_entity.type
_entity.pdbx_description
1 polymer ?
#
loop_
_entity_poly.entity_id
_entity_poly.type
_entity_poly.pdbx_seq_one_letter_code
_entity_poly.pdbx_strand_id
1 'polypeptide(L)'
;MDQLPVELHIKILSLLPSIFLQTHPLSDYDIRLPSLFPFNVASVCTQWLTIISQIPECWIRVVFDVAKEPAPFLDAFAWSNDLEKIEVLVFTSSTDDGEEYRKSEKQRSFAIAQALRPHIHRCKSITFDLTYSTSLPPSHIFFLQDMPCLEALVLECVHDDIQVKLNPWMTTAAKRPNFGSKFHSLRKLSLTGFSFLYLALHLASPASFRQFNFNRLMELYISRFSFLESGHYTVENFLLYLSYALRKGSHSLYLRNLSLSYNYENSTTCPLTNERLLPRNLHFHSVTKNFLNSFYATADIFCISSLTIKECEIPTNLRREHFKAAADYLVLDGIVDDEHGSGMRHILDICLYTFSGKLKICACRSFNDSLLEWLQTNKSPNTFPIEHVNSIHIHDCPTFTPITLRNFVKVRNALPIIDFLYRIDRTVVELFVTGKGPSLTKEDKGWFLGQSHTTIKWITENDEGIREEFYAPIPSPLSVQYSSQL
;
A
#
# COMPACT_ATOMS: atom_id res chain seq x y z
N MET A 1 -2.30 9.05 -47.74
CA MET A 1 -1.27 9.63 -46.86
C MET A 1 0.12 9.35 -47.40
N ASP A 2 0.37 8.19 -48.00
CA ASP A 2 1.66 7.77 -48.57
C ASP A 2 2.23 8.67 -49.69
N GLN A 3 1.44 9.60 -50.23
CA GLN A 3 1.87 10.57 -51.25
C GLN A 3 2.37 11.90 -50.67
N LEU A 4 2.24 12.12 -49.35
CA LEU A 4 2.75 13.35 -48.74
C LEU A 4 4.29 13.31 -48.67
N PRO A 5 4.98 14.42 -48.95
CA PRO A 5 6.42 14.56 -48.71
C PRO A 5 6.82 14.13 -47.28
N VAL A 6 7.98 13.52 -47.14
CA VAL A 6 8.52 13.06 -45.83
C VAL A 6 8.63 14.23 -44.85
N GLU A 7 8.94 15.42 -45.35
CA GLU A 7 9.07 16.65 -44.58
C GLU A 7 7.74 17.06 -43.92
N LEU A 8 6.60 16.81 -44.58
CA LEU A 8 5.28 17.06 -44.01
C LEU A 8 4.95 16.05 -42.92
N HIS A 9 5.31 14.78 -43.10
CA HIS A 9 5.14 13.76 -42.06
C HIS A 9 5.95 14.14 -40.80
N ILE A 10 7.22 14.51 -40.97
CA ILE A 10 8.08 14.95 -39.85
C ILE A 10 7.43 16.12 -39.11
N LYS A 11 6.97 17.15 -39.84
CA LYS A 11 6.31 18.31 -39.24
C LYS A 11 5.06 17.92 -38.46
N ILE A 12 4.19 17.09 -39.03
CA ILE A 12 2.97 16.64 -38.35
C ILE A 12 3.32 15.88 -37.07
N LEU A 13 4.23 14.89 -37.18
CA LEU A 13 4.60 14.03 -36.05
C LEU A 13 5.33 14.80 -34.94
N SER A 14 6.13 15.81 -35.27
CA SER A 14 6.81 16.67 -34.28
C SER A 14 5.85 17.52 -33.44
N LEU A 15 4.64 17.78 -33.93
CA LEU A 15 3.63 18.54 -33.20
C LEU A 15 2.83 17.66 -32.24
N LEU A 16 2.73 16.34 -32.51
CA LEU A 16 1.89 15.43 -31.73
C LEU A 16 2.30 15.31 -30.25
N PRO A 17 3.59 15.18 -29.87
CA PRO A 17 3.97 15.10 -28.45
C PRO A 17 3.42 16.27 -27.63
N SER A 18 3.51 17.48 -28.17
CA SER A 18 3.04 18.69 -27.48
C SER A 18 1.52 18.69 -27.27
N ILE A 19 0.77 18.19 -28.25
CA ILE A 19 -0.69 18.09 -28.17
C ILE A 19 -1.08 17.02 -27.13
N PHE A 20 -0.50 15.82 -27.22
CA PHE A 20 -0.85 14.72 -26.32
C PHE A 20 -0.47 14.99 -24.85
N LEU A 21 0.64 15.67 -24.60
CA LEU A 21 1.07 16.02 -23.24
C LEU A 21 0.21 17.13 -22.61
N GLN A 22 -0.42 18.00 -23.42
CA GLN A 22 -1.19 19.12 -22.91
C GLN A 22 -2.66 18.79 -22.69
N THR A 23 -3.24 17.86 -23.46
CA THR A 23 -4.70 17.80 -23.55
C THR A 23 -5.40 17.10 -22.39
N HIS A 24 -4.83 16.06 -21.74
CA HIS A 24 -5.51 15.41 -20.60
C HIS A 24 -4.54 14.68 -19.67
N PRO A 25 -4.72 14.77 -18.33
CA PRO A 25 -4.14 13.78 -17.42
C PRO A 25 -4.79 12.43 -17.75
N LEU A 26 -4.03 11.54 -18.39
CA LEU A 26 -4.48 10.20 -18.75
C LEU A 26 -4.86 9.43 -17.48
N SER A 27 -5.96 8.68 -17.54
CA SER A 27 -6.29 7.75 -16.46
C SER A 27 -5.30 6.57 -16.42
N ASP A 28 -5.20 5.88 -15.28
CA ASP A 28 -4.38 4.66 -15.14
C ASP A 28 -4.78 3.54 -16.12
N TYR A 29 -5.99 3.60 -16.70
CA TYR A 29 -6.43 2.68 -17.76
C TYR A 29 -5.93 3.11 -19.13
N ASP A 30 -6.03 4.41 -19.43
CA ASP A 30 -5.58 4.93 -20.72
C ASP A 30 -4.10 4.69 -20.93
N ILE A 31 -3.30 4.66 -19.84
CA ILE A 31 -1.86 4.49 -19.96
C ILE A 31 -1.41 3.14 -20.52
N ARG A 32 -2.28 2.13 -20.49
CA ARG A 32 -1.98 0.78 -20.99
C ARG A 32 -2.32 0.61 -22.47
N LEU A 33 -2.91 1.60 -23.13
CA LEU A 33 -3.37 1.42 -24.50
C LEU A 33 -2.17 1.42 -25.48
N PRO A 34 -1.89 0.32 -26.21
CA PRO A 34 -0.85 0.30 -27.25
C PRO A 34 -1.17 1.20 -28.44
N SER A 35 -2.42 1.68 -28.53
CA SER A 35 -2.87 2.67 -29.50
C SER A 35 -2.43 4.09 -29.16
N LEU A 36 -1.69 4.30 -28.07
CA LEU A 36 -1.10 5.59 -27.76
C LEU A 36 0.07 5.89 -28.71
N PHE A 37 0.23 7.18 -28.98
CA PHE A 37 1.42 7.71 -29.63
C PHE A 37 2.66 7.40 -28.78
N PRO A 38 3.81 7.02 -29.37
CA PRO A 38 4.10 6.94 -30.80
C PRO A 38 3.75 5.59 -31.48
N PHE A 39 3.34 4.58 -30.71
CA PHE A 39 3.22 3.20 -31.19
C PHE A 39 2.16 3.01 -32.26
N ASN A 40 1.00 3.66 -32.13
CA ASN A 40 -0.04 3.62 -33.17
C ASN A 40 0.45 4.10 -34.55
N VAL A 41 1.26 5.16 -34.58
CA VAL A 41 1.88 5.73 -35.78
C VAL A 41 2.98 4.81 -36.29
N ALA A 42 3.83 4.33 -35.38
CA ALA A 42 4.96 3.48 -35.69
C ALA A 42 4.55 2.10 -36.24
N SER A 43 3.38 1.59 -35.84
CA SER A 43 2.82 0.32 -36.33
C SER A 43 2.14 0.40 -37.70
N VAL A 44 1.97 1.59 -38.30
CA VAL A 44 1.29 1.74 -39.60
C VAL A 44 2.12 1.10 -40.73
N CYS A 45 3.37 1.52 -40.89
CA CYS A 45 4.30 0.97 -41.87
C CYS A 45 5.76 1.29 -41.51
N THR A 46 6.72 0.63 -42.16
CA THR A 46 8.16 0.80 -41.89
C THR A 46 8.67 2.21 -42.16
N GLN A 47 8.10 2.93 -43.13
CA GLN A 47 8.46 4.33 -43.40
C GLN A 47 8.07 5.23 -42.23
N TRP A 48 6.88 5.05 -41.66
CA TRP A 48 6.41 5.82 -40.51
C TRP A 48 7.24 5.52 -39.26
N LEU A 49 7.57 4.25 -39.02
CA LEU A 49 8.52 3.84 -37.98
C LEU A 49 9.88 4.51 -38.16
N THR A 50 10.42 4.51 -39.38
CA THR A 50 11.71 5.14 -39.69
C THR A 50 11.68 6.64 -39.41
N ILE A 51 10.61 7.33 -39.82
CA ILE A 51 10.47 8.77 -39.56
C ILE A 51 10.38 9.05 -38.06
N ILE A 52 9.51 8.35 -37.33
CA ILE A 52 9.29 8.64 -35.91
C ILE A 52 10.46 8.21 -35.02
N SER A 53 11.24 7.20 -35.43
CA SER A 53 12.50 6.82 -34.76
C SER A 53 13.56 7.93 -34.77
N GLN A 54 13.45 8.92 -35.68
CA GLN A 54 14.36 10.07 -35.78
C GLN A 54 13.91 11.27 -34.93
N ILE A 55 12.79 11.16 -34.21
CA ILE A 55 12.23 12.23 -33.38
C ILE A 55 12.24 11.78 -31.92
N PRO A 56 13.32 12.04 -31.16
CA PRO A 56 13.49 11.54 -29.80
C PRO A 56 12.36 11.90 -28.85
N GLU A 57 11.76 13.08 -29.00
CA GLU A 57 10.68 13.60 -28.15
C GLU A 57 9.42 12.74 -28.20
N CYS A 58 9.26 11.94 -29.25
CA CYS A 58 8.18 10.98 -29.36
C CYS A 58 8.36 9.77 -28.41
N TRP A 59 9.58 9.53 -27.92
CA TRP A 59 9.98 8.33 -27.17
C TRP A 59 10.28 8.61 -25.69
N ILE A 60 9.76 9.72 -25.14
CA ILE A 60 9.79 9.98 -23.69
C ILE A 60 8.97 8.97 -22.89
N ARG A 61 8.09 8.23 -23.57
CA ARG A 61 7.26 7.20 -22.97
C ARG A 61 7.27 5.95 -23.85
N VAL A 62 7.71 4.84 -23.27
CA VAL A 62 7.89 3.57 -23.97
C VAL A 62 7.00 2.51 -23.31
N VAL A 63 6.05 2.00 -24.08
CA VAL A 63 5.04 1.05 -23.60
C VAL A 63 5.16 -0.26 -24.35
N PHE A 64 5.29 -1.36 -23.61
CA PHE A 64 5.31 -2.71 -24.16
C PHE A 64 4.15 -3.53 -23.62
N ASP A 65 3.41 -4.14 -24.53
CA ASP A 65 2.48 -5.22 -24.24
C ASP A 65 3.16 -6.56 -24.56
N VAL A 66 3.52 -7.33 -23.54
CA VAL A 66 4.23 -8.61 -23.68
C VAL A 66 3.39 -9.70 -24.33
N ALA A 67 2.08 -9.49 -24.48
CA ALA A 67 1.24 -10.35 -25.32
C ALA A 67 1.66 -10.29 -26.80
N LYS A 68 2.32 -9.21 -27.22
CA LYS A 68 2.83 -8.98 -28.57
C LYS A 68 4.35 -9.11 -28.61
N GLU A 69 4.89 -9.34 -29.80
CA GLU A 69 6.33 -9.44 -30.00
C GLU A 69 7.01 -8.06 -29.83
N PRO A 70 7.92 -7.88 -28.86
CA PRO A 70 8.54 -6.58 -28.59
C PRO A 70 9.64 -6.19 -29.58
N ALA A 71 10.19 -7.16 -30.36
CA ALA A 71 11.33 -6.96 -31.24
C ALA A 71 11.29 -5.69 -32.11
N PRO A 72 10.15 -5.30 -32.73
CA PRO A 72 10.09 -4.11 -33.58
C PRO A 72 10.36 -2.79 -32.84
N PHE A 73 10.26 -2.77 -31.51
CA PHE A 73 10.33 -1.57 -30.69
C PHE A 73 11.41 -1.62 -29.61
N LEU A 74 12.26 -2.66 -29.56
CA LEU A 74 13.34 -2.72 -28.56
C LEU A 74 14.32 -1.55 -28.68
N ASP A 75 14.51 -1.05 -29.89
CA ASP A 75 15.36 0.13 -30.17
C ASP A 75 14.70 1.46 -29.77
N ALA A 76 13.45 1.46 -29.30
CA ALA A 76 12.75 2.66 -28.82
C ALA A 76 13.53 3.40 -27.73
N PHE A 77 14.23 2.65 -26.88
CA PHE A 77 15.09 3.28 -25.89
C PHE A 77 16.24 4.02 -26.58
N ALA A 78 16.88 3.47 -27.61
CA ALA A 78 17.92 4.18 -28.35
C ALA A 78 17.37 5.40 -29.12
N TRP A 79 16.15 5.31 -29.66
CA TRP A 79 15.51 6.41 -30.41
C TRP A 79 15.24 7.66 -29.56
N SER A 80 15.05 7.51 -28.24
CA SER A 80 14.96 8.64 -27.31
C SER A 80 16.30 9.39 -27.10
N ASN A 81 17.39 8.98 -27.75
CA ASN A 81 18.71 9.61 -27.73
C ASN A 81 19.25 9.85 -26.30
N ASP A 82 19.52 11.10 -25.91
CA ASP A 82 19.99 11.49 -24.57
C ASP A 82 18.86 12.08 -23.69
N LEU A 83 17.59 11.92 -24.09
CA LEU A 83 16.48 12.45 -23.31
C LEU A 83 16.42 11.80 -21.94
N GLU A 84 16.16 12.64 -20.95
CA GLU A 84 15.92 12.24 -19.57
C GLU A 84 14.43 12.12 -19.28
N LYS A 85 14.13 11.49 -18.14
CA LYS A 85 12.80 11.30 -17.58
C LYS A 85 11.90 10.39 -18.42
N ILE A 86 12.50 9.36 -19.01
CA ILE A 86 11.76 8.35 -19.77
C ILE A 86 10.84 7.57 -18.84
N GLU A 87 9.59 7.40 -19.26
CA GLU A 87 8.60 6.59 -18.56
C GLU A 87 8.42 5.25 -19.28
N VAL A 88 8.68 4.15 -18.58
CA VAL A 88 8.62 2.80 -19.15
C VAL A 88 7.51 2.01 -18.48
N LEU A 89 6.62 1.45 -19.29
CA LEU A 89 5.55 0.56 -18.86
C LEU A 89 5.61 -0.74 -19.66
N VAL A 90 5.76 -1.86 -18.96
CA VAL A 90 5.70 -3.20 -19.50
C VAL A 90 4.53 -3.91 -18.83
N PHE A 91 3.57 -4.35 -19.61
CA PHE A 91 2.37 -5.02 -19.09
C PHE A 91 1.93 -6.14 -20.03
N THR A 92 0.92 -6.89 -19.63
CA THR A 92 0.25 -7.90 -20.45
C THR A 92 -1.22 -7.54 -20.65
N SER A 93 -1.68 -7.58 -21.90
CA SER A 93 -3.12 -7.58 -22.22
C SER A 93 -3.69 -8.99 -22.38
N SER A 94 -2.84 -10.02 -22.40
CA SER A 94 -3.27 -11.40 -22.56
C SER A 94 -4.04 -11.87 -21.34
N THR A 95 -5.15 -12.56 -21.59
CA THR A 95 -5.88 -13.33 -20.57
C THR A 95 -5.50 -14.81 -20.58
N ASP A 96 -4.58 -15.22 -21.45
CA ASP A 96 -4.07 -16.59 -21.52
C ASP A 96 -3.16 -16.86 -20.32
N ASP A 97 -3.47 -17.91 -19.58
CA ASP A 97 -2.72 -18.38 -18.42
C ASP A 97 -1.98 -19.72 -18.69
N GLY A 98 -1.87 -20.11 -19.96
CA GLY A 98 -1.19 -21.32 -20.40
C GLY A 98 0.34 -21.28 -20.24
N GLU A 99 0.95 -22.47 -20.13
CA GLU A 99 2.41 -22.63 -19.97
C GLU A 99 3.22 -22.09 -21.16
N GLU A 100 2.68 -22.14 -22.38
CA GLU A 100 3.33 -21.55 -23.56
C GLU A 100 3.36 -20.03 -23.48
N TYR A 101 2.25 -19.43 -23.02
CA TYR A 101 2.16 -18.00 -22.79
C TYR A 101 3.14 -17.57 -21.70
N ARG A 102 3.18 -18.29 -20.57
CA ARG A 102 4.13 -18.04 -19.47
C ARG A 102 5.58 -18.00 -19.93
N LYS A 103 6.00 -18.95 -20.79
CA LYS A 103 7.35 -18.95 -21.38
C LYS A 103 7.59 -17.74 -22.28
N SER A 104 6.59 -17.38 -23.10
CA SER A 104 6.65 -16.24 -24.01
C SER A 104 6.71 -14.91 -23.26
N GLU A 105 5.87 -14.72 -22.24
CA GLU A 105 5.88 -13.55 -21.36
C GLU A 105 7.28 -13.34 -20.76
N LYS A 106 7.84 -14.39 -20.16
CA LYS A 106 9.18 -14.37 -19.57
C LYS A 106 10.27 -14.02 -20.58
N GLN A 107 10.23 -14.62 -21.77
CA GLN A 107 11.23 -14.34 -22.81
C GLN A 107 11.17 -12.89 -23.27
N ARG A 108 9.96 -12.38 -23.51
CA ARG A 108 9.73 -11.02 -24.02
C ARG A 108 10.03 -9.96 -22.97
N SER A 109 9.58 -10.15 -21.73
CA SER A 109 9.90 -9.26 -20.62
C SER A 109 11.41 -9.17 -20.39
N PHE A 110 12.11 -10.31 -20.49
CA PHE A 110 13.57 -10.35 -20.40
C PHE A 110 14.24 -9.59 -21.54
N ALA A 111 13.79 -9.76 -22.78
CA ALA A 111 14.31 -9.02 -23.94
C ALA A 111 14.14 -7.50 -23.75
N ILE A 112 12.97 -7.06 -23.28
CA ILE A 112 12.70 -5.64 -22.98
C ILE A 112 13.63 -5.15 -21.86
N ALA A 113 13.80 -5.91 -20.78
CA ALA A 113 14.68 -5.53 -19.68
C ALA A 113 16.16 -5.43 -20.11
N GLN A 114 16.62 -6.28 -21.02
CA GLN A 114 17.96 -6.19 -21.60
C GLN A 114 18.13 -4.92 -22.45
N ALA A 115 17.16 -4.61 -23.31
CA ALA A 115 17.17 -3.40 -24.12
C ALA A 115 17.10 -2.12 -23.26
N LEU A 116 16.34 -2.15 -22.17
CA LEU A 116 16.22 -1.04 -21.21
C LEU A 116 17.50 -0.78 -20.42
N ARG A 117 18.26 -1.83 -20.11
CA ARG A 117 19.38 -1.79 -19.13
C ARG A 117 20.36 -0.62 -19.33
N PRO A 118 20.85 -0.30 -20.54
CA PRO A 118 21.76 0.83 -20.74
C PRO A 118 21.13 2.20 -20.44
N HIS A 119 19.80 2.27 -20.45
CA HIS A 119 19.01 3.51 -20.39
C HIS A 119 18.30 3.71 -19.05
N ILE A 120 18.46 2.80 -18.08
CA ILE A 120 17.80 2.88 -16.77
C ILE A 120 18.13 4.20 -16.04
N HIS A 121 19.37 4.70 -16.10
CA HIS A 121 19.83 5.88 -15.36
C HIS A 121 19.07 7.18 -15.67
N ARG A 122 18.49 7.26 -16.86
CA ARG A 122 17.75 8.42 -17.37
C ARG A 122 16.22 8.23 -17.32
N CYS A 123 15.74 7.10 -16.82
CA CYS A 123 14.31 6.85 -16.64
C CYS A 123 13.77 7.60 -15.41
N LYS A 124 12.56 8.14 -15.53
CA LYS A 124 11.77 8.71 -14.42
C LYS A 124 10.93 7.64 -13.75
N SER A 125 10.32 6.73 -14.53
CA SER A 125 9.53 5.64 -13.96
C SER A 125 9.72 4.37 -14.77
N ILE A 126 9.77 3.23 -14.08
CA ILE A 126 9.84 1.90 -14.69
C ILE A 126 8.80 1.02 -14.01
N THR A 127 7.85 0.52 -14.79
CA THR A 127 6.79 -0.38 -14.31
C THR A 127 6.78 -1.65 -15.14
N PHE A 128 6.89 -2.80 -14.46
CA PHE A 128 6.58 -4.12 -14.98
C PHE A 128 5.36 -4.64 -14.21
N ASP A 129 4.24 -4.80 -14.88
CA ASP A 129 2.98 -5.33 -14.35
C ASP A 129 2.58 -6.57 -15.17
N LEU A 130 3.10 -7.72 -14.74
CA LEU A 130 3.07 -8.98 -15.51
C LEU A 130 2.12 -10.01 -14.90
N THR A 131 1.84 -11.11 -15.61
CA THR A 131 1.03 -12.19 -15.03
C THR A 131 1.84 -13.00 -14.02
N TYR A 132 3.10 -13.33 -14.32
CA TYR A 132 3.91 -14.26 -13.51
C TYR A 132 5.13 -13.60 -12.86
N SER A 133 5.46 -13.97 -11.62
CA SER A 133 6.65 -13.47 -10.92
C SER A 133 7.95 -13.94 -11.58
N THR A 134 7.98 -15.13 -12.19
CA THR A 134 9.14 -15.62 -12.95
C THR A 134 9.43 -14.85 -14.23
N SER A 135 8.47 -14.06 -14.73
CA SER A 135 8.62 -13.16 -15.86
C SER A 135 9.19 -11.80 -15.45
N LEU A 136 9.21 -11.46 -14.16
CA LEU A 136 9.76 -10.18 -13.72
C LEU A 136 11.28 -10.13 -13.93
N PRO A 137 11.82 -8.99 -14.38
CA PRO A 137 13.26 -8.83 -14.46
C PRO A 137 13.89 -8.92 -13.06
N PRO A 138 15.09 -9.49 -12.92
CA PRO A 138 15.78 -9.52 -11.64
C PRO A 138 15.96 -8.11 -11.09
N SER A 139 15.44 -7.85 -9.89
CA SER A 139 15.38 -6.50 -9.30
C SER A 139 16.74 -5.81 -9.21
N HIS A 140 17.83 -6.55 -8.98
CA HIS A 140 19.17 -5.98 -8.87
C HIS A 140 19.65 -5.24 -10.13
N ILE A 141 19.14 -5.57 -11.34
CA ILE A 141 19.60 -4.91 -12.57
C ILE A 141 19.31 -3.41 -12.57
N PHE A 142 18.25 -2.99 -11.87
CA PHE A 142 17.87 -1.59 -11.74
C PHE A 142 18.83 -0.84 -10.83
N PHE A 143 19.42 -1.50 -9.84
CA PHE A 143 20.27 -0.84 -8.84
C PHE A 143 21.77 -0.90 -9.17
N LEU A 144 22.17 -1.37 -10.37
CA LEU A 144 23.57 -1.49 -10.78
C LEU A 144 24.28 -0.15 -11.04
N GLN A 145 23.52 0.94 -11.22
CA GLN A 145 24.05 2.27 -11.50
C GLN A 145 23.26 3.33 -10.73
N ASP A 146 23.82 4.54 -10.63
CA ASP A 146 23.10 5.68 -10.07
C ASP A 146 21.88 6.00 -10.96
N MET A 147 20.74 6.27 -10.33
CA MET A 147 19.48 6.62 -11.02
C MET A 147 18.90 7.90 -10.42
N PRO A 148 19.52 9.06 -10.70
CA PRO A 148 19.12 10.33 -10.09
C PRO A 148 17.70 10.76 -10.49
N CYS A 149 17.23 10.35 -11.66
CA CYS A 149 15.93 10.75 -12.21
C CYS A 149 14.79 9.81 -11.81
N LEU A 150 15.08 8.62 -11.26
CA LEU A 150 14.07 7.60 -11.03
C LEU A 150 13.19 7.97 -9.82
N GLU A 151 11.92 8.20 -10.08
CA GLU A 151 10.88 8.51 -9.11
C GLU A 151 10.07 7.28 -8.71
N ALA A 152 9.87 6.32 -9.62
CA ALA A 152 9.09 5.11 -9.37
C ALA A 152 9.70 3.86 -10.02
N LEU A 153 9.87 2.80 -9.22
CA LEU A 153 10.16 1.45 -9.70
C LEU A 153 9.07 0.50 -9.21
N VAL A 154 8.36 -0.13 -10.13
CA VAL A 154 7.25 -1.04 -9.82
C VAL A 154 7.49 -2.36 -10.54
N LEU A 155 7.73 -3.43 -9.79
CA LEU A 155 7.86 -4.80 -10.27
C LEU A 155 6.76 -5.64 -9.61
N GLU A 156 5.61 -5.72 -10.26
CA GLU A 156 4.43 -6.42 -9.77
C GLU A 156 4.02 -7.54 -10.72
N CYS A 157 3.42 -8.57 -10.14
CA CYS A 157 2.83 -9.66 -10.90
C CYS A 157 1.45 -10.04 -10.33
N VAL A 158 0.67 -10.83 -11.08
CA VAL A 158 -0.60 -11.39 -10.57
C VAL A 158 -0.34 -12.65 -9.75
N HIS A 159 0.44 -13.59 -10.28
CA HIS A 159 0.75 -14.88 -9.68
C HIS A 159 2.20 -14.94 -9.24
N ASP A 160 2.43 -15.37 -7.99
CA ASP A 160 3.77 -15.74 -7.54
C ASP A 160 4.02 -17.22 -7.84
N ASP A 161 4.76 -17.48 -8.91
CA ASP A 161 5.04 -18.81 -9.46
C ASP A 161 6.51 -19.23 -9.27
N ILE A 162 7.26 -18.47 -8.47
CA ILE A 162 8.65 -18.77 -8.13
C ILE A 162 8.69 -19.89 -7.09
N GLN A 163 9.22 -21.04 -7.51
CA GLN A 163 9.51 -22.13 -6.59
C GLN A 163 10.88 -21.92 -5.95
N VAL A 164 10.88 -21.42 -4.70
CA VAL A 164 12.10 -21.31 -3.90
C VAL A 164 12.52 -22.71 -3.46
N LYS A 165 13.51 -23.29 -4.15
CA LYS A 165 14.11 -24.57 -3.74
C LYS A 165 14.92 -24.36 -2.46
N LEU A 166 14.74 -25.27 -1.49
CA LEU A 166 15.32 -25.22 -0.13
C LEU A 166 16.86 -25.11 -0.09
N ASN A 167 17.59 -25.39 -1.18
CA ASN A 167 19.03 -25.16 -1.40
C ASN A 167 19.32 -25.28 -2.92
N PRO A 168 20.32 -24.60 -3.55
CA PRO A 168 21.36 -23.72 -3.05
C PRO A 168 21.45 -22.41 -3.87
N TRP A 169 20.55 -21.44 -3.67
CA TRP A 169 20.87 -20.06 -4.06
C TRP A 169 21.83 -19.44 -3.03
N MET A 170 22.90 -20.16 -2.69
CA MET A 170 24.16 -19.48 -2.45
C MET A 170 24.59 -19.05 -3.84
N THR A 171 24.20 -17.84 -4.26
CA THR A 171 24.93 -17.16 -5.31
C THR A 171 26.35 -16.99 -4.79
N THR A 172 27.18 -18.02 -5.00
CA THR A 172 28.62 -17.94 -5.18
C THR A 172 28.92 -17.16 -6.46
N ALA A 173 28.18 -16.07 -6.69
CA ALA A 173 28.57 -15.04 -7.63
C ALA A 173 29.90 -14.54 -7.08
N ALA A 174 31.00 -15.06 -7.64
CA ALA A 174 32.36 -14.77 -7.23
C ALA A 174 32.66 -13.27 -7.24
N LYS A 175 31.82 -12.48 -7.92
CA LYS A 175 31.82 -11.03 -7.92
C LYS A 175 30.42 -10.50 -7.65
N ARG A 176 30.22 -9.90 -6.49
CA ARG A 176 29.00 -9.15 -6.20
C ARG A 176 28.97 -7.87 -7.03
N PRO A 177 27.83 -7.49 -7.62
CA PRO A 177 27.75 -6.27 -8.40
C PRO A 177 27.97 -5.05 -7.52
N ASN A 178 28.59 -4.01 -8.08
CA ASN A 178 28.60 -2.69 -7.48
C ASN A 178 27.23 -2.06 -7.71
N PHE A 179 26.59 -1.64 -6.63
CA PHE A 179 25.31 -0.96 -6.70
C PHE A 179 25.50 0.55 -6.77
N GLY A 180 24.60 1.24 -7.46
CA GLY A 180 24.45 2.69 -7.37
C GLY A 180 24.13 3.12 -5.94
N SER A 181 24.36 4.40 -5.66
CA SER A 181 24.11 5.00 -4.34
C SER A 181 23.10 6.15 -4.38
N LYS A 182 22.83 6.71 -5.57
CA LYS A 182 21.98 7.88 -5.74
C LYS A 182 20.59 7.50 -6.25
N PHE A 183 19.64 7.44 -5.30
CA PHE A 183 18.21 7.19 -5.54
C PHE A 183 17.32 8.24 -4.84
N HIS A 184 17.78 9.49 -4.79
CA HIS A 184 17.16 10.55 -3.99
C HIS A 184 15.76 10.95 -4.49
N SER A 185 15.50 10.76 -5.78
CA SER A 185 14.20 11.03 -6.40
C SER A 185 13.19 9.91 -6.20
N LEU A 186 13.62 8.72 -5.76
CA LEU A 186 12.76 7.54 -5.66
C LEU A 186 11.70 7.76 -4.56
N ARG A 187 10.45 7.87 -4.99
CA ARG A 187 9.27 8.06 -4.13
C ARG A 187 8.45 6.80 -4.00
N LYS A 188 8.48 5.90 -4.99
CA LYS A 188 7.73 4.64 -4.96
C LYS A 188 8.64 3.49 -5.36
N LEU A 189 8.74 2.49 -4.49
CA LEU A 189 9.40 1.22 -4.75
C LEU A 189 8.40 0.10 -4.47
N SER A 190 7.96 -0.60 -5.52
CA SER A 190 7.09 -1.77 -5.41
C SER A 190 7.81 -3.00 -5.93
N LEU A 191 7.90 -4.03 -5.08
CA LEU A 191 8.56 -5.30 -5.36
C LEU A 191 7.68 -6.45 -4.87
N THR A 192 7.84 -7.64 -5.44
CA THR A 192 7.38 -8.86 -4.77
C THR A 192 8.26 -9.16 -3.55
N GLY A 193 7.75 -9.93 -2.58
CA GLY A 193 8.55 -10.35 -1.43
C GLY A 193 9.78 -11.15 -1.85
N PHE A 194 9.65 -11.99 -2.89
CA PHE A 194 10.80 -12.65 -3.52
C PHE A 194 11.81 -11.62 -4.06
N SER A 195 11.37 -10.68 -4.91
CA SER A 195 12.28 -9.70 -5.54
C SER A 195 12.97 -8.78 -4.53
N PHE A 196 12.31 -8.46 -3.41
CA PHE A 196 12.90 -7.71 -2.31
C PHE A 196 14.01 -8.51 -1.61
N LEU A 197 13.71 -9.73 -1.16
CA LEU A 197 14.68 -10.62 -0.52
C LEU A 197 15.83 -10.97 -1.47
N TYR A 198 15.51 -11.23 -2.73
CA TYR A 198 16.47 -11.50 -3.78
C TYR A 198 17.45 -10.32 -3.95
N LEU A 199 16.94 -9.09 -4.05
CA LEU A 199 17.77 -7.89 -4.08
C LEU A 199 18.69 -7.83 -2.86
N ALA A 200 18.12 -8.01 -1.68
CA ALA A 200 18.84 -7.95 -0.42
C ALA A 200 20.00 -8.95 -0.32
N LEU A 201 19.77 -10.19 -0.74
CA LEU A 201 20.77 -11.26 -0.73
C LEU A 201 21.90 -11.03 -1.75
N HIS A 202 21.66 -10.26 -2.81
CA HIS A 202 22.68 -9.91 -3.81
C HIS A 202 23.52 -8.70 -3.40
N LEU A 203 23.14 -7.98 -2.36
CA LEU A 203 23.97 -6.90 -1.81
C LEU A 203 25.25 -7.44 -1.17
N ALA A 204 26.32 -6.64 -1.23
CA ALA A 204 27.59 -6.98 -0.59
C ALA A 204 27.49 -7.13 0.93
N SER A 205 26.53 -6.45 1.55
CA SER A 205 26.20 -6.63 2.96
C SER A 205 24.76 -6.14 3.19
N PRO A 206 24.07 -6.60 4.26
CA PRO A 206 22.81 -5.99 4.68
C PRO A 206 22.96 -4.48 4.91
N ALA A 207 24.12 -4.05 5.42
CA ALA A 207 24.46 -2.64 5.62
C ALA A 207 24.56 -1.83 4.32
N SER A 208 24.70 -2.48 3.15
CA SER A 208 24.72 -1.80 1.85
C SER A 208 23.39 -1.12 1.53
N PHE A 209 22.26 -1.59 2.08
CA PHE A 209 20.99 -0.84 2.00
C PHE A 209 21.11 0.57 2.59
N ARG A 210 21.98 0.78 3.58
CA ARG A 210 22.22 2.11 4.15
C ARG A 210 22.87 3.07 3.15
N GLN A 211 23.50 2.55 2.10
CA GLN A 211 24.08 3.35 1.04
C GLN A 211 23.01 3.87 0.08
N PHE A 212 21.85 3.20 -0.01
CA PHE A 212 20.72 3.72 -0.74
C PHE A 212 20.17 4.95 -0.01
N ASN A 213 20.43 6.11 -0.58
CA ASN A 213 19.92 7.36 -0.07
C ASN A 213 18.48 7.57 -0.56
N PHE A 214 17.55 6.74 -0.05
CA PHE A 214 16.13 6.82 -0.39
C PHE A 214 15.52 8.12 0.13
N ASN A 215 14.50 8.61 -0.57
CA ASN A 215 13.69 9.72 -0.12
C ASN A 215 13.00 9.36 1.21
N ARG A 216 12.99 10.29 2.18
CA ARG A 216 12.32 10.08 3.47
C ARG A 216 10.81 9.84 3.35
N LEU A 217 10.21 10.30 2.26
CA LEU A 217 8.79 10.10 1.94
C LEU A 217 8.57 8.96 0.94
N MET A 218 9.56 8.08 0.76
CA MET A 218 9.40 6.92 -0.11
C MET A 218 8.36 5.95 0.44
N GLU A 219 7.49 5.49 -0.46
CA GLU A 219 6.55 4.40 -0.25
C GLU A 219 7.17 3.08 -0.70
N LEU A 220 7.24 2.12 0.22
CA LEU A 220 7.75 0.78 -0.04
C LEU A 220 6.58 -0.20 -0.06
N TYR A 221 6.31 -0.77 -1.22
CA TYR A 221 5.33 -1.82 -1.42
C TYR A 221 6.04 -3.16 -1.56
N ILE A 222 5.66 -4.11 -0.72
CA ILE A 222 6.14 -5.49 -0.77
C ILE A 222 4.91 -6.38 -0.85
N SER A 223 4.80 -7.11 -1.96
CA SER A 223 3.60 -7.91 -2.23
C SER A 223 3.90 -9.36 -2.56
N ARG A 224 2.89 -10.23 -2.43
CA ARG A 224 2.85 -11.57 -3.05
C ARG A 224 4.10 -12.40 -2.80
N PHE A 225 4.15 -13.01 -1.63
CA PHE A 225 5.19 -13.97 -1.30
C PHE A 225 4.77 -14.88 -0.14
N SER A 226 5.15 -16.16 -0.24
CA SER A 226 4.99 -17.11 0.84
C SER A 226 6.35 -17.40 1.47
N PHE A 227 6.56 -16.90 2.70
CA PHE A 227 7.83 -17.08 3.40
C PHE A 227 8.03 -18.53 3.83
N LEU A 228 9.28 -18.98 3.73
CA LEU A 228 9.69 -20.33 4.12
C LEU A 228 10.00 -20.38 5.62
N GLU A 229 9.90 -21.57 6.21
CA GLU A 229 10.26 -21.82 7.61
C GLU A 229 11.78 -21.69 7.84
N SER A 230 12.57 -22.05 6.84
CA SER A 230 14.03 -22.06 6.92
C SER A 230 14.69 -21.57 5.64
N GLY A 231 16.00 -21.31 5.71
CA GLY A 231 16.80 -20.81 4.59
C GLY A 231 16.91 -19.28 4.57
N HIS A 232 16.99 -18.71 3.37
CA HIS A 232 17.20 -17.26 3.19
C HIS A 232 15.91 -16.46 3.05
N TYR A 233 14.79 -17.13 2.76
CA TYR A 233 13.51 -16.49 2.45
C TYR A 233 12.52 -16.61 3.61
N THR A 234 13.01 -16.36 4.81
CA THR A 234 12.24 -16.42 6.06
C THR A 234 11.78 -15.03 6.48
N VAL A 235 10.83 -14.95 7.42
CA VAL A 235 10.33 -13.69 7.97
C VAL A 235 11.44 -12.95 8.73
N GLU A 236 12.33 -13.66 9.42
CA GLU A 236 13.46 -13.09 10.16
C GLU A 236 14.41 -12.36 9.22
N ASN A 237 14.81 -13.00 8.12
CA ASN A 237 15.68 -12.38 7.12
C ASN A 237 14.97 -11.19 6.46
N PHE A 238 13.69 -11.33 6.15
CA PHE A 238 12.88 -10.25 5.61
C PHE A 238 12.87 -9.02 6.50
N LEU A 239 12.54 -9.19 7.78
CA LEU A 239 12.52 -8.12 8.78
C LEU A 239 13.89 -7.50 9.00
N LEU A 240 14.94 -8.33 9.01
CA LEU A 240 16.33 -7.86 9.10
C LEU A 240 16.62 -6.89 7.94
N TYR A 241 16.40 -7.30 6.69
CA TYR A 241 16.67 -6.44 5.54
C TYR A 241 15.75 -5.22 5.48
N LEU A 242 14.49 -5.39 5.85
CA LEU A 242 13.53 -4.30 5.95
C LEU A 242 13.99 -3.24 6.96
N SER A 243 14.56 -3.65 8.10
CA SER A 243 15.11 -2.72 9.09
C SER A 243 16.26 -1.87 8.55
N TYR A 244 17.11 -2.45 7.69
CA TYR A 244 18.16 -1.69 7.02
C TYR A 244 17.61 -0.72 5.99
N ALA A 245 16.60 -1.15 5.21
CA ALA A 245 15.96 -0.29 4.21
C ALA A 245 15.23 0.90 4.86
N LEU A 246 14.62 0.71 6.03
CA LEU A 246 13.80 1.73 6.70
C LEU A 246 14.58 2.61 7.70
N ARG A 247 15.86 2.35 7.96
CA ARG A 247 16.63 3.00 9.03
C ARG A 247 16.75 4.52 8.90
N LYS A 248 16.72 5.06 7.67
CA LYS A 248 17.01 6.48 7.38
C LYS A 248 15.78 7.39 7.30
N GLY A 249 14.57 6.87 7.47
CA GLY A 249 13.39 7.68 7.22
C GLY A 249 12.07 7.11 7.71
N SER A 250 11.09 8.01 7.72
CA SER A 250 9.69 7.76 8.06
C SER A 250 8.93 7.35 6.81
N HIS A 251 9.17 6.11 6.36
CA HIS A 251 8.59 5.57 5.14
C HIS A 251 7.17 5.04 5.36
N SER A 252 6.33 5.09 4.32
CA SER A 252 5.10 4.29 4.28
C SER A 252 5.45 2.88 3.82
N LEU A 253 5.09 1.87 4.60
CA LEU A 253 5.31 0.47 4.29
C LEU A 253 3.96 -0.19 3.99
N TYR A 254 3.85 -0.78 2.81
CA TYR A 254 2.67 -1.51 2.35
C TYR A 254 3.03 -2.98 2.16
N LEU A 255 2.40 -3.86 2.94
CA LEU A 255 2.58 -5.31 2.91
C LEU A 255 1.30 -5.96 2.40
N ARG A 256 1.37 -6.62 1.24
CA ARG A 256 0.17 -7.13 0.53
C ARG A 256 0.29 -8.60 0.15
N ASN A 257 -0.76 -9.40 0.34
CA ASN A 257 -0.78 -10.80 -0.11
C ASN A 257 0.43 -11.60 0.39
N LEU A 258 0.80 -11.45 1.66
CA LEU A 258 1.93 -12.14 2.29
C LEU A 258 1.43 -13.29 3.15
N SER A 259 2.10 -14.43 3.05
CA SER A 259 1.75 -15.66 3.77
C SER A 259 2.99 -16.41 4.26
N LEU A 260 2.78 -17.43 5.08
CA LEU A 260 3.80 -18.42 5.40
C LEU A 260 3.51 -19.71 4.65
N SER A 261 4.53 -20.40 4.17
CA SER A 261 4.40 -21.73 3.56
C SER A 261 4.27 -22.85 4.59
N TYR A 262 4.22 -22.49 5.87
CA TYR A 262 4.24 -23.38 7.03
C TYR A 262 3.27 -22.85 8.09
N ASN A 263 2.85 -23.73 9.00
CA ASN A 263 2.03 -23.34 10.13
C ASN A 263 2.94 -22.80 11.23
N TYR A 264 2.71 -21.55 11.64
CA TYR A 264 3.48 -20.92 12.70
C TYR A 264 2.90 -21.31 14.06
N GLU A 265 3.58 -22.22 14.76
CA GLU A 265 3.28 -22.55 16.14
C GLU A 265 4.06 -21.60 17.06
N ASN A 266 3.34 -20.86 17.92
CA ASN A 266 3.88 -19.86 18.85
C ASN A 266 4.86 -20.40 19.94
N SER A 267 5.42 -21.60 19.77
CA SER A 267 6.08 -22.37 20.83
C SER A 267 7.56 -22.04 21.01
N THR A 268 8.21 -21.39 20.05
CA THR A 268 9.64 -21.07 20.12
C THR A 268 9.86 -19.57 20.25
N THR A 269 10.46 -19.16 21.36
CA THR A 269 11.01 -17.82 21.55
C THR A 269 12.15 -17.63 20.55
N CYS A 270 11.84 -17.23 19.32
CA CYS A 270 12.85 -16.69 18.42
C CYS A 270 13.49 -15.47 19.11
N PRO A 271 14.83 -15.40 19.18
CA PRO A 271 15.46 -14.20 19.69
C PRO A 271 15.01 -13.03 18.82
N LEU A 272 14.33 -12.07 19.45
CA LEU A 272 13.92 -10.83 18.80
C LEU A 272 15.13 -10.27 18.07
N THR A 273 14.95 -9.92 16.80
CA THR A 273 15.95 -9.11 16.13
C THR A 273 16.06 -7.81 16.93
N ASN A 274 17.27 -7.42 17.33
CA ASN A 274 17.49 -6.17 18.07
C ASN A 274 17.15 -4.91 17.24
N GLU A 275 16.71 -5.10 15.99
CA GLU A 275 16.40 -4.03 15.07
C GLU A 275 14.92 -3.64 15.20
N ARG A 276 14.69 -2.34 15.43
CA ARG A 276 13.34 -1.75 15.49
C ARG A 276 12.92 -1.31 14.10
N LEU A 277 11.67 -1.63 13.74
CA LEU A 277 11.05 -1.10 12.54
C LEU A 277 10.26 0.15 12.90
N LEU A 278 10.55 1.27 12.21
CA LEU A 278 9.93 2.57 12.48
C LEU A 278 9.17 3.13 11.25
N PRO A 279 8.23 2.38 10.65
CA PRO A 279 7.46 2.91 9.52
C PRO A 279 6.58 4.07 9.99
N ARG A 280 6.47 5.11 9.18
CA ARG A 280 5.52 6.20 9.42
C ARG A 280 4.10 5.69 9.31
N ASN A 281 3.81 5.02 8.21
CA ASN A 281 2.54 4.39 7.94
C ASN A 281 2.79 2.91 7.67
N LEU A 282 1.99 2.04 8.26
CA LEU A 282 2.07 0.61 8.08
C LEU A 282 0.72 0.12 7.55
N HIS A 283 0.73 -0.51 6.39
CA HIS A 283 -0.47 -1.01 5.74
C HIS A 283 -0.32 -2.52 5.51
N PHE A 284 -1.29 -3.29 6.01
CA PHE A 284 -1.46 -4.70 5.69
C PHE A 284 -2.69 -4.85 4.80
N HIS A 285 -2.58 -5.62 3.73
CA HIS A 285 -3.67 -5.91 2.80
C HIS A 285 -3.67 -7.39 2.43
N SER A 286 -4.73 -8.12 2.81
CA SER A 286 -4.90 -9.55 2.52
C SER A 286 -3.69 -10.38 2.94
N VAL A 287 -3.18 -10.10 4.15
CA VAL A 287 -2.04 -10.79 4.76
C VAL A 287 -2.57 -11.87 5.70
N THR A 288 -1.95 -13.05 5.70
CA THR A 288 -2.44 -14.16 6.52
C THR A 288 -2.15 -13.96 8.01
N LYS A 289 -3.01 -14.52 8.86
CA LYS A 289 -2.85 -14.54 10.32
C LYS A 289 -1.51 -15.10 10.77
N ASN A 290 -1.05 -16.20 10.14
CA ASN A 290 0.23 -16.81 10.46
C ASN A 290 1.40 -15.86 10.18
N PHE A 291 1.34 -15.13 9.06
CA PHE A 291 2.35 -14.11 8.77
C PHE A 291 2.31 -12.98 9.80
N LEU A 292 1.13 -12.44 10.15
CA LEU A 292 1.02 -11.37 11.16
C LEU A 292 1.60 -11.82 12.50
N ASN A 293 1.32 -13.05 12.93
CA ASN A 293 1.91 -13.63 14.13
C ASN A 293 3.43 -13.66 14.09
N SER A 294 4.01 -14.22 13.03
CA SER A 294 5.46 -14.30 12.88
C SER A 294 6.10 -12.91 12.75
N PHE A 295 5.45 -11.99 12.04
CA PHE A 295 5.92 -10.62 11.83
C PHE A 295 6.08 -9.86 13.15
N TYR A 296 5.04 -9.87 13.99
CA TYR A 296 5.09 -9.22 15.31
C TYR A 296 5.87 -10.03 16.35
N ALA A 297 5.99 -11.35 16.22
CA ALA A 297 6.84 -12.14 17.13
C ALA A 297 8.35 -11.87 16.92
N THR A 298 8.75 -11.48 15.71
CA THR A 298 10.16 -11.40 15.31
C THR A 298 10.75 -9.98 15.37
N ALA A 299 9.92 -8.94 15.24
CA ALA A 299 10.37 -7.54 15.23
C ALA A 299 9.61 -6.64 16.22
N ASP A 300 10.33 -5.72 16.83
CA ASP A 300 9.76 -4.59 17.59
C ASP A 300 9.32 -3.51 16.59
N ILE A 301 8.03 -3.55 16.22
CA ILE A 301 7.45 -2.65 15.23
C ILE A 301 6.81 -1.47 15.94
N PHE A 302 7.27 -0.26 15.57
CA PHE A 302 6.75 0.99 16.09
C PHE A 302 6.28 1.89 14.94
N CYS A 303 4.97 1.88 14.71
CA CYS A 303 4.34 2.72 13.72
C CYS A 303 4.04 4.11 14.29
N ILE A 304 4.40 5.16 13.56
CA ILE A 304 4.41 6.53 14.08
C ILE A 304 3.12 7.30 13.76
N SER A 305 2.48 7.07 12.62
CA SER A 305 1.36 7.92 12.16
C SER A 305 0.09 7.13 11.89
N SER A 306 0.14 6.07 11.08
CA SER A 306 -1.07 5.32 10.78
C SER A 306 -0.84 3.83 10.57
N LEU A 307 -1.75 3.03 11.12
CA LEU A 307 -1.85 1.60 10.88
C LEU A 307 -3.12 1.31 10.09
N THR A 308 -3.00 0.66 8.95
CA THR A 308 -4.13 0.17 8.15
C THR A 308 -4.06 -1.34 8.07
N ILE A 309 -5.16 -2.01 8.39
CA ILE A 309 -5.32 -3.45 8.20
C ILE A 309 -6.56 -3.67 7.35
N LYS A 310 -6.36 -4.23 6.16
CA LYS A 310 -7.42 -4.44 5.17
C LYS A 310 -7.50 -5.91 4.77
N GLU A 311 -8.69 -6.50 4.81
CA GLU A 311 -8.96 -7.86 4.32
C GLU A 311 -8.05 -8.93 4.96
N CYS A 312 -7.63 -8.73 6.22
CA CYS A 312 -6.77 -9.66 6.95
C CYS A 312 -7.56 -10.42 8.02
N GLU A 313 -7.09 -11.63 8.35
CA GLU A 313 -7.48 -12.33 9.57
C GLU A 313 -6.54 -11.95 10.72
N ILE A 314 -7.09 -11.40 11.80
CA ILE A 314 -6.29 -10.93 12.94
C ILE A 314 -5.96 -12.11 13.88
N PRO A 315 -4.70 -12.29 14.29
CA PRO A 315 -4.37 -13.30 15.29
C PRO A 315 -4.79 -12.87 16.70
N THR A 316 -5.41 -13.78 17.44
CA THR A 316 -5.82 -13.59 18.86
C THR A 316 -4.69 -13.82 19.86
N ASN A 317 -3.53 -14.23 19.37
CA ASN A 317 -2.33 -14.58 20.14
C ASN A 317 -1.20 -13.55 19.97
N LEU A 318 -1.48 -12.40 19.35
CA LEU A 318 -0.55 -11.27 19.32
C LEU A 318 -0.28 -10.82 20.77
N ARG A 319 0.98 -10.69 21.13
CA ARG A 319 1.36 -10.23 22.47
C ARG A 319 1.40 -8.70 22.51
N ARG A 320 0.90 -8.11 23.59
CA ARG A 320 0.87 -6.65 23.76
C ARG A 320 2.27 -6.04 23.74
N GLU A 321 3.25 -6.71 24.32
CA GLU A 321 4.63 -6.24 24.40
C GLU A 321 5.34 -6.07 23.05
N HIS A 322 4.87 -6.78 22.02
CA HIS A 322 5.45 -6.76 20.67
C HIS A 322 4.84 -5.68 19.77
N PHE A 323 3.72 -5.10 20.19
CA PHE A 323 2.98 -4.16 19.41
C PHE A 323 3.03 -2.80 20.09
N LYS A 324 3.93 -1.95 19.62
CA LYS A 324 4.15 -0.61 20.16
C LYS A 324 3.82 0.43 19.10
N ALA A 325 2.56 0.66 18.78
CA ALA A 325 2.23 1.59 17.68
C ALA A 325 1.78 2.95 18.21
N ALA A 326 2.66 3.94 18.27
CA ALA A 326 2.29 5.32 18.62
C ALA A 326 1.50 6.04 17.50
N ALA A 327 0.65 5.32 16.79
CA ALA A 327 -0.03 5.81 15.61
C ALA A 327 -1.27 6.62 15.99
N ASP A 328 -1.45 7.75 15.30
CA ASP A 328 -2.60 8.63 15.51
C ASP A 328 -3.87 8.11 14.84
N TYR A 329 -3.72 7.17 13.90
CA TYR A 329 -4.81 6.69 13.06
C TYR A 329 -4.78 5.18 12.86
N LEU A 330 -5.88 4.52 13.23
CA LEU A 330 -6.12 3.10 12.97
C LEU A 330 -7.23 2.94 11.94
N VAL A 331 -6.96 2.21 10.87
CA VAL A 331 -7.95 1.84 9.84
C VAL A 331 -8.09 0.32 9.81
N LEU A 332 -9.31 -0.15 10.00
CA LEU A 332 -9.70 -1.55 9.92
C LEU A 332 -10.74 -1.69 8.80
N ASP A 333 -10.42 -2.38 7.72
CA ASP A 333 -11.26 -2.45 6.51
C ASP A 333 -11.49 -3.91 6.09
N GLY A 334 -12.72 -4.39 6.12
CA GLY A 334 -13.06 -5.76 5.71
C GLY A 334 -12.33 -6.84 6.52
N ILE A 335 -12.17 -6.63 7.84
CA ILE A 335 -11.48 -7.60 8.71
C ILE A 335 -12.21 -8.95 8.68
N VAL A 336 -11.45 -10.01 8.42
CA VAL A 336 -11.92 -11.39 8.48
C VAL A 336 -11.80 -11.86 9.92
N ASP A 337 -12.91 -12.24 10.53
CA ASP A 337 -12.98 -12.55 11.96
C ASP A 337 -13.98 -13.67 12.22
N ASP A 338 -13.95 -14.23 13.43
CA ASP A 338 -14.98 -15.16 13.88
C ASP A 338 -16.30 -14.45 14.24
N GLU A 339 -17.35 -15.23 14.47
CA GLU A 339 -18.68 -14.71 14.84
C GLU A 339 -18.67 -13.89 16.14
N HIS A 340 -17.68 -14.10 17.00
CA HIS A 340 -17.51 -13.40 18.26
C HIS A 340 -16.70 -12.10 18.13
N GLY A 341 -16.11 -11.85 16.96
CA GLY A 341 -15.24 -10.71 16.70
C GLY A 341 -13.94 -10.78 17.52
N SER A 342 -13.39 -11.97 17.77
CA SER A 342 -12.26 -12.13 18.69
C SER A 342 -10.99 -11.43 18.18
N GLY A 343 -10.72 -11.48 16.88
CA GLY A 343 -9.61 -10.78 16.25
C GLY A 343 -9.74 -9.26 16.36
N MET A 344 -10.94 -8.73 16.10
CA MET A 344 -11.26 -7.31 16.22
C MET A 344 -11.10 -6.82 17.66
N ARG A 345 -11.62 -7.57 18.65
CA ARG A 345 -11.40 -7.27 20.07
C ARG A 345 -9.92 -7.26 20.40
N HIS A 346 -9.18 -8.24 19.89
CA HIS A 346 -7.76 -8.38 20.18
C HIS A 346 -6.92 -7.21 19.62
N ILE A 347 -7.12 -6.83 18.36
CA ILE A 347 -6.38 -5.68 17.78
C ILE A 347 -6.74 -4.38 18.51
N LEU A 348 -8.03 -4.14 18.83
CA LEU A 348 -8.45 -2.95 19.56
C LEU A 348 -7.92 -2.95 21.01
N ASP A 349 -7.82 -4.12 21.65
CA ASP A 349 -7.20 -4.28 22.97
C ASP A 349 -5.70 -4.00 22.95
N ILE A 350 -4.99 -4.45 21.93
CA ILE A 350 -3.55 -4.21 21.82
C ILE A 350 -3.28 -2.73 21.50
N CYS A 351 -4.06 -2.15 20.60
CA CYS A 351 -3.91 -0.75 20.18
C CYS A 351 -4.14 0.24 21.32
N LEU A 352 -4.82 -0.18 22.39
CA LEU A 352 -5.14 0.63 23.57
C LEU A 352 -4.04 1.54 24.10
N TYR A 353 -2.85 1.00 24.25
CA TYR A 353 -1.77 1.67 24.98
C TYR A 353 -0.99 2.65 24.12
N THR A 354 -1.27 2.68 22.82
CA THR A 354 -0.33 3.21 21.85
C THR A 354 -1.01 4.15 20.87
N PHE A 355 -2.30 3.97 20.58
CA PHE A 355 -3.03 4.85 19.68
C PHE A 355 -3.68 6.00 20.41
N SER A 356 -3.54 7.22 19.87
CA SER A 356 -4.31 8.39 20.30
C SER A 356 -4.91 9.09 19.10
N GLY A 357 -6.23 9.20 19.04
CA GLY A 357 -6.90 9.98 17.98
C GLY A 357 -8.00 9.22 17.28
N LYS A 358 -7.71 8.70 16.08
CA LYS A 358 -8.73 8.38 15.08
C LYS A 358 -8.83 6.87 14.83
N LEU A 359 -10.06 6.35 14.84
CA LEU A 359 -10.39 4.97 14.49
C LEU A 359 -11.36 4.98 13.31
N LYS A 360 -11.00 4.32 12.22
CA LYS A 360 -11.86 4.08 11.07
C LYS A 360 -12.11 2.59 10.89
N ILE A 361 -13.37 2.20 10.84
CA ILE A 361 -13.83 0.83 10.66
C ILE A 361 -14.70 0.79 9.41
N CYS A 362 -14.34 -0.03 8.43
CA CYS A 362 -15.02 -0.13 7.14
C CYS A 362 -15.39 -1.57 6.84
N ALA A 363 -16.63 -1.83 6.41
CA ALA A 363 -17.07 -3.14 5.91
C ALA A 363 -16.75 -4.34 6.85
N CYS A 364 -16.69 -4.11 8.17
CA CYS A 364 -16.34 -5.14 9.16
C CYS A 364 -17.62 -5.74 9.77
N ARG A 365 -17.94 -6.99 9.42
CA ARG A 365 -19.12 -7.69 9.99
C ARG A 365 -19.02 -7.92 11.50
N SER A 366 -17.80 -8.07 12.02
CA SER A 366 -17.52 -8.20 13.46
C SER A 366 -17.76 -6.90 14.25
N PHE A 367 -17.97 -5.77 13.58
CA PHE A 367 -18.41 -4.53 14.23
C PHE A 367 -19.91 -4.57 14.52
N ASN A 368 -20.26 -5.25 15.61
CA ASN A 368 -21.64 -5.50 16.04
C ASN A 368 -21.87 -5.05 17.49
N ASP A 369 -23.09 -5.26 17.99
CA ASP A 369 -23.47 -4.88 19.35
C ASP A 369 -22.62 -5.56 20.43
N SER A 370 -22.24 -6.83 20.24
CA SER A 370 -21.38 -7.53 21.20
C SER A 370 -20.00 -6.89 21.31
N LEU A 371 -19.43 -6.40 20.19
CA LEU A 371 -18.18 -5.65 20.23
C LEU A 371 -18.38 -4.31 20.95
N LEU A 372 -19.45 -3.57 20.65
CA LEU A 372 -19.75 -2.28 21.29
C LEU A 372 -20.00 -2.42 22.81
N GLU A 373 -20.65 -3.48 23.24
CA GLU A 373 -20.82 -3.84 24.64
C GLU A 373 -19.47 -4.17 25.29
N TRP A 374 -18.62 -4.95 24.61
CA TRP A 374 -17.26 -5.20 25.08
C TRP A 374 -16.45 -3.92 25.21
N LEU A 375 -16.59 -2.95 24.29
CA LEU A 375 -15.95 -1.64 24.38
C LEU A 375 -16.39 -0.83 25.61
N GLN A 376 -17.54 -1.15 26.20
CA GLN A 376 -18.01 -0.53 27.45
C GLN A 376 -17.45 -1.23 28.70
N THR A 377 -16.83 -2.40 28.58
CA THR A 377 -16.33 -3.14 29.74
C THR A 377 -15.09 -2.48 30.33
N ASN A 378 -15.14 -2.21 31.63
CA ASN A 378 -13.99 -1.74 32.39
C ASN A 378 -12.98 -2.89 32.57
N LYS A 379 -11.76 -2.75 32.04
CA LYS A 379 -10.68 -3.73 32.24
C LYS A 379 -10.03 -3.59 33.61
N SER A 380 -9.91 -2.35 34.07
CA SER A 380 -9.47 -1.97 35.41
C SER A 380 -10.24 -0.72 35.83
N PRO A 381 -10.14 -0.26 37.09
CA PRO A 381 -10.76 0.99 37.51
C PRO A 381 -10.34 2.13 36.58
N ASN A 382 -11.30 2.63 35.79
CA ASN A 382 -11.13 3.73 34.84
C ASN A 382 -10.34 3.45 33.55
N THR A 383 -10.17 2.18 33.14
CA THR A 383 -9.62 1.86 31.81
C THR A 383 -10.63 1.11 30.94
N PHE A 384 -10.82 1.62 29.73
CA PHE A 384 -11.71 1.06 28.71
C PHE A 384 -10.90 0.64 27.50
N PRO A 385 -11.36 -0.36 26.72
CA PRO A 385 -10.98 -0.49 25.31
C PRO A 385 -10.97 0.86 24.57
N ILE A 386 -9.99 1.06 23.68
CA ILE A 386 -9.74 2.28 22.91
C ILE A 386 -9.86 3.62 23.68
N GLU A 387 -9.34 3.70 24.92
CA GLU A 387 -9.59 4.86 25.80
C GLU A 387 -9.08 6.22 25.28
N HIS A 388 -8.16 6.21 24.32
CA HIS A 388 -7.55 7.38 23.70
C HIS A 388 -8.11 7.71 22.30
N VAL A 389 -9.08 6.93 21.83
CA VAL A 389 -9.78 7.24 20.57
C VAL A 389 -10.86 8.28 20.86
N ASN A 390 -10.73 9.42 20.18
CA ASN A 390 -11.65 10.55 20.28
C ASN A 390 -12.45 10.78 18.99
N SER A 391 -12.10 10.12 17.89
CA SER A 391 -12.78 10.26 16.62
C SER A 391 -13.00 8.89 16.00
N ILE A 392 -14.26 8.55 15.77
CA ILE A 392 -14.70 7.23 15.32
C ILE A 392 -15.44 7.39 14.01
N HIS A 393 -14.97 6.68 13.00
CA HIS A 393 -15.56 6.62 11.66
C HIS A 393 -15.98 5.18 11.37
N ILE A 394 -17.27 4.96 11.19
CA ILE A 394 -17.88 3.67 10.87
C ILE A 394 -18.44 3.78 9.45
N HIS A 395 -18.02 2.89 8.56
CA HIS A 395 -18.47 2.90 7.17
C HIS A 395 -18.89 1.51 6.72
N ASP A 396 -20.08 1.38 6.13
CA ASP A 396 -20.57 0.10 5.60
C ASP A 396 -20.58 -1.06 6.63
N CYS A 397 -20.91 -0.76 7.89
CA CYS A 397 -21.01 -1.75 8.97
C CYS A 397 -22.48 -1.87 9.43
N PRO A 398 -23.26 -2.85 8.91
CA PRO A 398 -24.70 -2.91 9.18
C PRO A 398 -25.09 -3.66 10.46
N THR A 399 -24.16 -4.34 11.13
CA THR A 399 -24.46 -5.35 12.17
C THR A 399 -24.59 -4.81 13.59
N PHE A 400 -24.55 -3.49 13.78
CA PHE A 400 -24.75 -2.83 15.09
C PHE A 400 -26.09 -2.11 15.15
N THR A 401 -26.53 -1.73 16.35
CA THR A 401 -27.72 -0.92 16.58
C THR A 401 -27.37 0.48 17.11
N PRO A 402 -28.15 1.52 16.76
CA PRO A 402 -27.90 2.87 17.24
C PRO A 402 -27.91 3.00 18.76
N ILE A 403 -28.79 2.24 19.43
CA ILE A 403 -28.92 2.26 20.89
C ILE A 403 -27.65 1.76 21.59
N THR A 404 -27.01 0.72 21.07
CA THR A 404 -25.77 0.17 21.64
C THR A 404 -24.60 1.12 21.40
N LEU A 405 -24.52 1.71 20.20
CA LEU A 405 -23.50 2.74 19.90
C LEU A 405 -23.67 3.99 20.78
N ARG A 406 -24.92 4.42 20.98
CA ARG A 406 -25.28 5.50 21.92
C ARG A 406 -24.82 5.18 23.34
N ASN A 407 -25.09 3.97 23.83
CA ASN A 407 -24.67 3.54 25.17
C ASN A 407 -23.15 3.54 25.31
N PHE A 408 -22.42 3.08 24.29
CA PHE A 408 -20.97 3.18 24.24
C PHE A 408 -20.47 4.64 24.38
N VAL A 409 -21.00 5.57 23.57
CA VAL A 409 -20.63 6.99 23.65
C VAL A 409 -20.97 7.57 25.02
N LYS A 410 -22.14 7.24 25.58
CA LYS A 410 -22.58 7.68 26.90
C LYS A 410 -21.61 7.24 28.00
N VAL A 411 -21.21 5.97 28.00
CA VAL A 411 -20.27 5.40 28.99
C VAL A 411 -18.90 6.08 28.87
N ARG A 412 -18.41 6.30 27.64
CA ARG A 412 -17.12 6.95 27.38
C ARG A 412 -17.10 8.41 27.83
N ASN A 413 -18.14 9.17 27.49
CA ASN A 413 -18.23 10.60 27.81
C ASN A 413 -18.59 10.87 29.29
N ALA A 414 -19.06 9.87 30.05
CA ALA A 414 -19.34 10.01 31.48
C ALA A 414 -18.07 10.00 32.35
N LEU A 415 -16.91 9.67 31.79
CA LEU A 415 -15.66 9.60 32.54
C LEU A 415 -15.16 11.00 32.89
N PRO A 416 -14.65 11.21 34.11
CA PRO A 416 -14.05 12.48 34.48
C PRO A 416 -12.84 12.75 33.57
N ILE A 417 -12.70 14.00 33.16
CA ILE A 417 -11.51 14.47 32.45
C ILE A 417 -10.36 14.44 33.47
N ILE A 418 -9.51 13.42 33.40
CA ILE A 418 -8.36 13.27 34.28
C ILE A 418 -7.24 14.19 33.79
N ASP A 419 -7.13 15.34 34.45
CA ASP A 419 -6.02 16.29 34.58
C ASP A 419 -5.38 16.90 33.31
N PHE A 420 -5.20 18.23 33.35
CA PHE A 420 -4.84 19.12 32.23
C PHE A 420 -3.44 18.92 31.66
N LEU A 421 -2.55 18.22 32.38
CA LEU A 421 -1.14 18.13 32.02
C LEU A 421 -0.87 17.22 30.81
N TYR A 422 -1.75 16.26 30.50
CA TYR A 422 -1.52 15.30 29.42
C TYR A 422 -2.54 15.36 28.26
N ARG A 423 -3.56 16.25 28.31
CA ARG A 423 -4.57 16.44 27.24
C ARG A 423 -5.05 15.13 26.59
N ILE A 424 -5.21 14.07 27.38
CA ILE A 424 -5.77 12.83 26.86
C ILE A 424 -7.28 13.00 26.86
N ASP A 425 -7.82 13.43 25.72
CA ASP A 425 -9.26 13.51 25.56
C ASP A 425 -9.84 12.09 25.45
N ARG A 426 -10.50 11.67 26.52
CA ARG A 426 -11.22 10.38 26.58
C ARG A 426 -12.62 10.49 25.97
N THR A 427 -13.06 11.70 25.66
CA THR A 427 -14.37 11.99 25.09
C THR A 427 -14.38 11.59 23.63
N VAL A 428 -15.47 10.98 23.18
CA VAL A 428 -15.71 10.84 21.74
C VAL A 428 -16.12 12.21 21.22
N VAL A 429 -15.21 12.91 20.54
CA VAL A 429 -15.40 14.24 19.96
C VAL A 429 -16.05 14.15 18.58
N GLU A 430 -15.73 13.13 17.80
CA GLU A 430 -16.27 12.94 16.46
C GLU A 430 -16.84 11.53 16.30
N LEU A 431 -18.07 11.44 15.80
CA LEU A 431 -18.73 10.20 15.43
C LEU A 431 -19.31 10.33 14.02
N PHE A 432 -18.72 9.59 13.08
CA PHE A 432 -19.16 9.51 11.70
C PHE A 432 -19.68 8.11 11.41
N VAL A 433 -20.93 7.99 10.95
CA VAL A 433 -21.53 6.74 10.47
C VAL A 433 -21.97 6.96 9.04
N THR A 434 -21.38 6.25 8.07
CA THR A 434 -21.66 6.48 6.64
C THR A 434 -21.87 5.19 5.83
N GLY A 435 -22.62 5.26 4.74
CA GLY A 435 -22.82 4.11 3.83
C GLY A 435 -23.85 3.11 4.36
N LYS A 436 -23.64 1.81 4.23
CA LYS A 436 -24.58 0.81 4.77
C LYS A 436 -24.57 0.80 6.30
N GLY A 437 -25.73 0.96 6.91
CA GLY A 437 -25.84 1.05 8.37
C GLY A 437 -27.28 1.14 8.87
N PRO A 438 -27.49 1.02 10.19
CA PRO A 438 -28.82 1.09 10.78
C PRO A 438 -29.40 2.52 10.74
N SER A 439 -30.72 2.61 10.65
CA SER A 439 -31.45 3.88 10.73
C SER A 439 -31.60 4.37 12.17
N LEU A 440 -31.61 5.69 12.38
CA LEU A 440 -31.76 6.29 13.70
C LEU A 440 -33.23 6.37 14.11
N THR A 441 -33.55 5.94 15.34
CA THR A 441 -34.85 6.22 15.94
C THR A 441 -34.99 7.70 16.31
N LYS A 442 -36.23 8.18 16.50
CA LYS A 442 -36.47 9.55 16.98
C LYS A 442 -35.82 9.81 18.34
N GLU A 443 -35.81 8.80 19.21
CA GLU A 443 -35.18 8.87 20.53
C GLU A 443 -33.66 9.05 20.39
N ASP A 444 -33.02 8.27 19.52
CA ASP A 444 -31.57 8.36 19.29
C ASP A 444 -31.17 9.73 18.73
N LYS A 445 -31.92 10.25 17.75
CA LYS A 445 -31.71 11.61 17.22
C LYS A 445 -31.81 12.66 18.32
N GLY A 446 -32.83 12.56 19.16
CA GLY A 446 -33.02 13.48 20.29
C GLY A 446 -31.86 13.44 21.29
N TRP A 447 -31.36 12.24 21.61
CA TRP A 447 -30.20 12.08 22.49
C TRP A 447 -28.91 12.64 21.88
N PHE A 448 -28.66 12.33 20.60
CA PHE A 448 -27.49 12.78 19.86
C PHE A 448 -27.45 14.32 19.70
N LEU A 449 -28.59 14.96 19.46
CA LEU A 449 -28.72 16.43 19.46
C LEU A 449 -28.39 17.05 20.82
N GLY A 450 -28.61 16.33 21.92
CA GLY A 450 -28.28 16.77 23.26
C GLY A 450 -26.80 16.63 23.65
N GLN A 451 -25.95 16.04 22.81
CA GLN A 451 -24.53 15.88 23.11
C GLN A 451 -23.75 17.16 22.79
N SER A 452 -23.29 17.88 23.81
CA SER A 452 -22.57 19.15 23.66
C SER A 452 -21.11 19.00 23.22
N HIS A 453 -20.53 17.81 23.32
CA HIS A 453 -19.09 17.57 23.12
C HIS A 453 -18.77 16.66 21.93
N THR A 454 -19.79 16.14 21.24
CA THR A 454 -19.61 15.16 20.15
C THR A 454 -20.24 15.71 18.88
N THR A 455 -19.44 15.88 17.83
CA THR A 455 -19.93 16.12 16.47
C THR A 455 -20.40 14.80 15.90
N ILE A 456 -21.64 14.76 15.44
CA ILE A 456 -22.25 13.54 14.91
C ILE A 456 -22.67 13.78 13.47
N LYS A 457 -22.25 12.87 12.58
CA LYS A 457 -22.69 12.84 11.20
C LYS A 457 -23.08 11.42 10.83
N TRP A 458 -24.35 11.24 10.50
CA TRP A 458 -24.95 9.96 10.20
C TRP A 458 -25.56 10.04 8.80
N ILE A 459 -24.95 9.36 7.83
CA ILE A 459 -25.40 9.33 6.43
C ILE A 459 -25.45 7.87 6.01
N THR A 460 -26.58 7.21 6.27
CA THR A 460 -26.71 5.76 6.06
C THR A 460 -27.73 5.41 5.00
N GLU A 461 -27.56 4.25 4.39
CA GLU A 461 -28.53 3.58 3.54
C GLU A 461 -28.83 2.21 4.17
N ASN A 462 -30.11 1.93 4.43
CA ASN A 462 -30.51 0.65 5.01
C ASN A 462 -30.61 -0.45 3.92
N ASP A 463 -30.95 -1.68 4.30
CA ASP A 463 -31.08 -2.81 3.35
C ASP A 463 -32.19 -2.62 2.31
N GLU A 464 -33.14 -1.71 2.55
CA GLU A 464 -34.22 -1.34 1.62
C GLU A 464 -33.81 -0.22 0.65
N GLY A 465 -32.58 0.28 0.73
CA GLY A 465 -32.09 1.40 -0.09
C GLY A 465 -32.58 2.77 0.38
N ILE A 466 -33.20 2.86 1.57
CA ILE A 466 -33.67 4.12 2.14
C ILE A 466 -32.48 4.85 2.74
N ARG A 467 -32.16 5.99 2.13
CA ARG A 467 -31.12 6.91 2.60
C ARG A 467 -31.63 7.80 3.73
N GLU A 468 -30.86 7.89 4.79
CA GLU A 468 -31.07 8.74 5.95
C GLU A 468 -29.88 9.67 6.15
N GLU A 469 -30.15 10.95 6.41
CA GLU A 469 -29.13 11.94 6.76
C GLU A 469 -29.49 12.63 8.08
N PHE A 470 -28.53 12.67 9.00
CA PHE A 470 -28.63 13.34 10.28
C PHE A 470 -27.28 13.97 10.66
N TYR A 471 -27.33 15.19 11.17
CA TYR A 471 -26.15 15.95 11.56
C TYR A 471 -26.42 16.70 12.86
N ALA A 472 -25.52 16.56 13.83
CA ALA A 472 -25.52 17.30 15.08
C ALA A 472 -24.11 17.91 15.28
N PRO A 473 -23.91 19.20 14.97
CA PRO A 473 -22.62 19.87 15.18
C PRO A 473 -22.38 20.13 16.66
N ILE A 474 -21.10 20.19 17.07
CA ILE A 474 -20.76 20.79 18.36
C ILE A 474 -21.24 22.25 18.36
N PRO A 475 -21.99 22.70 19.38
CA PRO A 475 -22.36 24.10 19.50
C PRO A 475 -21.09 24.95 19.48
N SER A 476 -20.98 25.88 18.52
CA SER A 476 -19.83 26.79 18.46
C SER A 476 -19.70 27.47 19.82
N PRO A 477 -18.48 27.58 20.40
CA PRO A 477 -18.29 28.23 21.70
C PRO A 477 -18.90 29.64 21.78
N LEU A 478 -19.02 30.31 20.63
CA LEU A 478 -19.63 31.63 20.47
C LEU A 478 -21.16 31.67 20.66
N SER A 479 -21.84 30.52 20.53
CA SER A 479 -23.30 30.43 20.66
C SER A 479 -23.80 30.33 22.12
N VAL A 480 -22.91 30.04 23.08
CA VAL A 480 -23.27 29.88 24.50
C VAL A 480 -23.24 31.21 25.27
N GLN A 481 -22.56 32.25 24.73
CA GLN A 481 -22.45 33.55 25.42
C GLN A 481 -23.65 34.49 25.26
N TYR A 482 -24.60 34.21 24.34
CA TYR A 482 -25.75 35.10 24.10
C TYR A 482 -27.07 34.63 24.72
N SER A 483 -27.10 33.43 25.32
CA SER A 483 -28.34 32.82 25.85
C SER A 483 -28.57 33.07 27.35
N SER A 484 -27.66 33.76 28.04
CA SER A 484 -27.71 34.01 29.49
C SER A 484 -27.99 35.48 29.85
N GLN A 485 -28.46 36.30 28.91
CA GLN A 485 -28.85 37.71 29.15
C GLN A 485 -30.30 38.03 28.76
N LEU A 486 -31.22 37.04 28.71
CA LEU A 486 -32.64 37.28 28.50
C LEU A 486 -33.50 36.62 29.58
#